data_AF-A0A0D2M8R6-F1
#
_entry.id   AF-A0A0D2M8R6-F1
#
_cell.length_a   1.000
_cell.length_b   1.000
_cell.length_c   1.000
_cell.angle_alpha   90.00
_cell.angle_beta   90.00
_cell.angle_gamma   90.00
#
_symmetry.space_group_name_H-M   'P 1'
#
loop_
_entity.id
_entity.type
_entity.pdbx_description
1 polymer ?
#
loop_
_entity_poly.entity_id
_entity_poly.type
_entity_poly.pdbx_seq_one_letter_code
_entity_poly.pdbx_strand_id
1 'polypeptide(L)' 'MQLNRSITSARPGARTAAARSVRVAASARPLWLPNVTPPAYLNGNLAGDFGFDPLGLGADPERLKW' A
#
# COMPACT_ATOMS: atom_id res chain seq x y z
N MET A 1 -40.37 -59.02 3.24
CA MET A 1 -39.00 -58.46 3.15
C MET A 1 -38.73 -58.27 1.65
N GLN A 2 -38.28 -57.16 1.07
CA GLN A 2 -37.67 -55.90 1.51
C GLN A 2 -38.20 -54.72 0.66
N LEU A 3 -38.22 -53.51 1.23
CA LEU A 3 -38.46 -52.25 0.52
C LEU A 3 -37.17 -51.73 -0.16
N ASN A 4 -37.32 -51.20 -1.37
CA ASN A 4 -36.28 -50.54 -2.16
C ASN A 4 -36.20 -49.06 -1.72
N ARG A 5 -35.08 -48.64 -1.11
CA ARG A 5 -34.79 -47.22 -0.84
C ARG A 5 -33.58 -46.79 -1.66
N SER A 6 -33.83 -46.06 -2.74
CA SER A 6 -32.79 -45.34 -3.48
C SER A 6 -32.32 -44.16 -2.62
N ILE A 7 -31.10 -44.23 -2.11
CA ILE A 7 -30.46 -43.09 -1.44
C ILE A 7 -29.71 -42.26 -2.48
N THR A 8 -30.29 -41.12 -2.89
CA THR A 8 -29.56 -40.14 -3.71
C THR A 8 -28.57 -39.39 -2.81
N SER A 9 -27.29 -39.67 -2.95
CA SER A 9 -26.23 -38.90 -2.29
C SER A 9 -26.08 -37.52 -2.95
N ALA A 10 -26.41 -36.45 -2.22
CA ALA A 10 -26.15 -35.09 -2.65
C ALA A 10 -24.66 -34.75 -2.41
N ARG A 11 -23.93 -34.37 -3.47
CA ARG A 11 -22.56 -33.85 -3.32
C ARG A 11 -22.62 -32.48 -2.64
N PRO A 12 -21.81 -32.21 -1.60
CA PRO A 12 -21.73 -30.88 -1.04
C PRO A 12 -21.17 -29.93 -2.10
N GLY A 13 -21.92 -28.87 -2.44
CA GLY A 13 -21.46 -27.81 -3.33
C GLY A 13 -20.18 -27.19 -2.79
N ALA A 14 -19.18 -26.99 -3.65
CA ALA A 14 -17.93 -26.34 -3.27
C ALA A 14 -18.22 -24.93 -2.74
N ARG A 15 -17.83 -24.65 -1.50
CA ARG A 15 -17.94 -23.30 -0.91
C ARG A 15 -16.82 -22.45 -1.50
N THR A 16 -17.15 -21.48 -2.36
CA THR A 16 -16.18 -20.51 -2.85
C THR A 16 -15.75 -19.62 -1.69
N ALA A 17 -14.51 -19.72 -1.26
CA ALA A 17 -13.96 -18.82 -0.24
C ALA A 17 -13.82 -17.42 -0.82
N ALA A 18 -14.32 -16.40 -0.12
CA ALA A 18 -14.17 -15.02 -0.54
C ALA A 18 -12.69 -14.61 -0.53
N ALA A 19 -12.20 -14.04 -1.64
CA ALA A 19 -10.84 -13.55 -1.74
C ALA A 19 -10.65 -12.32 -0.82
N ARG A 20 -9.54 -12.30 -0.07
CA ARG A 20 -9.13 -11.12 0.70
C ARG A 20 -8.53 -10.09 -0.26
N SER A 21 -9.04 -8.86 -0.24
CA SER A 21 -8.47 -7.73 -1.00
C SER A 21 -7.62 -6.84 -0.10
N VAL A 22 -6.38 -6.56 -0.47
CA VAL A 22 -5.56 -5.52 0.16
C VAL A 22 -5.75 -4.22 -0.62
N ARG A 23 -6.14 -3.15 0.08
CA ARG A 23 -6.19 -1.80 -0.49
C ARG A 23 -4.82 -1.15 -0.25
N VAL A 24 -4.06 -0.91 -1.31
CA VAL A 24 -2.84 -0.10 -1.25
C VAL A 24 -3.16 1.27 -1.81
N ALA A 25 -2.98 2.32 -1.00
CA ALA A 25 -3.00 3.69 -1.46
C ALA A 25 -1.56 4.15 -1.65
N ALA A 26 -1.20 4.57 -2.87
CA ALA A 26 0.06 5.25 -3.10
C ALA A 26 0.00 6.65 -2.47
N SER A 27 1.02 7.04 -1.71
CA SER A 27 1.15 8.43 -1.26
C SER A 27 1.32 9.33 -2.49
N ALA A 28 0.64 10.49 -2.51
CA ALA A 28 0.80 11.50 -3.55
C ALA A 28 2.28 11.95 -3.67
N ARG A 29 3.00 11.91 -2.55
CA ARG A 29 4.45 12.04 -2.49
C ARG A 29 5.00 10.96 -1.54
N PRO A 30 5.68 9.92 -2.06
CA PRO A 30 6.41 9.01 -1.20
C PRO A 30 7.51 9.78 -0.46
N LEU A 31 7.77 9.42 0.78
CA LEU A 31 8.89 9.97 1.55
C LEU A 31 9.93 8.88 1.76
N TRP A 32 11.20 9.29 1.89
CA TRP A 32 12.30 8.37 2.13
C TRP A 32 12.14 7.61 3.46
N LEU A 33 11.57 8.28 4.47
CA LEU A 33 11.26 7.74 5.78
C LEU A 33 9.74 7.75 5.97
N PRO A 34 9.11 6.62 6.32
CA PRO A 34 7.66 6.55 6.47
C PRO A 34 7.20 7.29 7.72
N ASN A 35 5.99 7.86 7.66
CA ASN A 35 5.32 8.53 8.77
C ASN A 35 6.09 9.73 9.38
N VAL A 36 6.98 10.38 8.61
CA VAL A 36 7.60 11.64 9.01
C VAL A 36 7.08 12.81 8.20
N THR A 37 7.22 14.00 8.76
CA THR A 37 6.98 15.24 8.01
C THR A 37 8.29 15.65 7.34
N PRO A 38 8.31 15.87 6.02
CA PRO A 38 9.51 16.32 5.32
C PRO A 38 9.85 17.77 5.72
N PRO A 39 11.12 18.20 5.57
CA PRO A 39 11.49 19.60 5.77
C PRO A 39 10.67 20.55 4.89
N ALA A 40 10.30 21.73 5.39
CA ALA A 40 9.40 22.66 4.69
C ALA A 40 9.95 23.17 3.35
N TYR A 41 11.28 23.22 3.19
CA TYR A 41 11.96 23.59 1.95
C TYR A 41 12.01 22.45 0.91
N LEU A 42 11.66 21.22 1.30
CA LEU A 42 11.51 20.05 0.43
C LEU A 42 10.03 19.74 0.24
N ASN A 43 9.41 20.50 -0.67
CA ASN A 43 7.96 20.53 -0.89
C ASN A 43 7.44 19.58 -1.98
N GLY A 44 8.30 18.81 -2.63
CA GLY A 44 7.96 17.88 -3.71
C GLY A 44 8.02 18.48 -5.12
N ASN A 45 8.41 19.75 -5.27
CA ASN A 45 8.50 20.40 -6.58
C ASN A 45 9.75 19.98 -7.36
N LEU A 46 10.80 19.53 -6.67
CA LEU A 46 12.03 19.03 -7.29
C LEU A 46 11.88 17.57 -7.70
N ALA A 47 12.45 17.20 -8.85
CA ALA A 47 12.50 15.82 -9.27
C ALA A 47 13.31 14.99 -8.26
N GLY A 48 12.75 13.88 -7.80
CA GLY A 48 13.39 13.04 -6.78
C GLY A 48 13.30 13.59 -5.35
N ASP A 49 12.46 14.61 -5.10
CA ASP A 49 12.25 15.12 -3.75
C ASP A 49 11.40 14.16 -2.90
N PHE A 50 12.08 13.27 -2.19
CA PHE A 50 11.49 12.37 -1.19
C PHE A 50 11.63 12.90 0.25
N GLY A 51 12.02 14.17 0.44
CA GLY A 51 12.14 14.79 1.76
C GLY A 51 13.38 14.35 2.55
N PHE A 52 14.43 13.89 1.85
CA PHE A 52 15.68 13.49 2.46
C PHE A 52 16.56 14.70 2.75
N ASP A 53 16.65 15.10 4.02
CA ASP A 53 17.69 16.00 4.50
C ASP A 53 17.91 15.82 6.01
N PRO A 54 18.59 14.74 6.44
CA PRO A 54 18.87 14.53 7.86
C PRO A 54 19.85 15.55 8.46
N LEU A 55 20.61 16.27 7.64
CA LEU A 55 21.67 17.19 8.07
C LEU A 55 21.33 18.68 7.88
N GLY A 56 20.21 19.00 7.23
CA GLY A 56 19.78 20.38 6.99
C GLY A 56 20.61 21.13 5.94
N LEU A 57 21.30 20.44 5.04
CA LEU A 57 22.21 21.09 4.09
C LEU A 57 21.47 21.91 3.02
N GLY A 58 20.23 21.53 2.73
CA GLY A 58 19.37 22.18 1.73
C GLY A 58 18.49 23.31 2.28
N ALA A 59 18.66 23.68 3.55
CA ALA A 59 17.81 24.69 4.19
C ALA A 59 17.96 26.10 3.58
N ASP A 60 19.12 26.41 3.02
CA ASP A 60 19.38 27.65 2.29
C ASP A 60 19.03 27.47 0.80
N PRO A 61 18.07 28.25 0.24
CA PRO A 61 17.65 28.15 -1.15
C PRO A 61 18.77 28.39 -2.17
N GLU A 62 19.79 29.20 -1.86
CA GLU A 62 20.92 29.40 -2.79
C GLU A 62 21.84 28.18 -2.81
N ARG A 63 22.04 27.54 -1.65
CA ARG A 63 22.83 26.30 -1.54
C ARG A 63 22.11 25.10 -2.12
N LEU A 64 20.78 25.06 -2.06
CA LEU A 64 19.97 23.98 -2.61
C LEU A 64 20.00 23.91 -4.14
N LYS A 65 20.34 25.01 -4.82
CA LYS A 65 20.42 25.09 -6.29
C LYS A 65 21.71 24.49 -6.85
N TRP A 66 22.75 24.38 -6.03
CA TRP A 66 24.10 23.99 -6.43
C TRP A 66 24.38 22.53 -6.12
#